data_AF-A0AA43T4H2-F1
#
_entry.id   AF-A0AA43T4H2-F1
#
_cell.length_a   1.000
_cell.length_b   1.000
_cell.length_c   1.000
_cell.angle_alpha   90.00
_cell.angle_beta   90.00
_cell.angle_gamma   90.00
#
_symmetry.space_group_name_H-M   'P 1'
#
loop_
_entity.id
_entity.type
_entity.pdbx_description
1 polymer ?
#
loop_
_entity_poly.entity_id
_entity_poly.type
_entity_poly.pdbx_seq_one_letter_code
_entity_poly.pdbx_strand_id
1 'polypeptide(L)'
;MKTGSPEDRALLVFCRITRGQWFNDGNKRTALMTANHALINAGIGVFSISPSLKREFTTRLLRYYESNDDVPFRSWLKDNAIGRLPGGITFAESRRLELKRNNTAMVD
;
A
#
# COMPACT_ATOMS: atom_id res chain seq x y z
N MET A 1 -7.32 19.28 7.88
CA MET A 1 -6.79 18.30 6.92
C MET A 1 -7.60 17.03 7.05
N LYS A 2 -8.41 16.64 6.05
CA LYS A 2 -9.14 15.36 6.12
C LYS A 2 -8.09 14.25 6.19
N THR A 3 -7.98 13.58 7.34
CA THR A 3 -7.10 12.43 7.50
C THR A 3 -7.68 11.29 6.64
N GLY A 4 -7.08 11.05 5.47
CA GLY A 4 -7.45 9.93 4.59
C GLY A 4 -7.25 8.58 5.28
N SER A 5 -7.71 7.49 4.64
CA SER A 5 -7.56 6.14 5.19
C SER A 5 -6.09 5.81 5.48
N PRO A 6 -5.78 4.81 6.32
CA PRO A 6 -4.38 4.44 6.53
C PRO A 6 -3.67 4.03 5.22
N GLU A 7 -4.38 3.45 4.25
CA GLU A 7 -3.87 3.23 2.89
C GLU A 7 -3.55 4.54 2.18
N ASP A 8 -4.46 5.52 2.23
CA ASP A 8 -4.25 6.81 1.58
C ASP A 8 -3.00 7.51 2.14
N ARG A 9 -2.79 7.41 3.46
CA ARG A 9 -1.61 7.96 4.12
C ARG A 9 -0.34 7.22 3.70
N ALA A 10 -0.35 5.89 3.68
CA ALA A 10 0.80 5.08 3.27
C ALA A 10 1.21 5.38 1.81
N LEU A 11 0.23 5.45 0.90
CA LEU A 11 0.48 5.76 -0.50
C LEU A 11 0.89 7.23 -0.71
N LEU A 12 0.35 8.16 0.06
CA LEU A 12 0.77 9.56 0.02
C LEU A 12 2.24 9.68 0.43
N VAL A 13 2.66 9.00 1.50
CA VAL A 13 4.07 8.95 1.94
C VAL A 13 4.96 8.39 0.83
N PHE A 14 4.54 7.30 0.19
CA PHE A 14 5.25 6.74 -0.96
C PHE A 14 5.44 7.78 -2.08
N CYS A 15 4.37 8.48 -2.47
CA CYS A 15 4.40 9.50 -3.52
C CYS A 15 5.32 10.68 -3.14
N ARG A 16 5.30 11.11 -1.87
CA ARG A 16 6.13 12.24 -1.42
C ARG A 16 7.62 11.89 -1.40
N ILE A 17 8.00 10.71 -0.90
CA ILE A 17 9.40 10.26 -0.87
C ILE A 17 9.91 10.02 -2.31
N THR A 18 9.14 9.33 -3.14
CA THR A 18 9.56 9.04 -4.53
C THR A 18 9.73 10.31 -5.35
N ARG A 19 8.89 11.33 -5.18
CA ARG A 19 9.07 12.61 -5.89
C ARG A 19 10.15 13.48 -5.26
N GLY A 20 10.25 13.48 -3.94
CA GLY A 20 11.18 14.34 -3.19
C GLY A 20 12.65 14.03 -3.45
N GLN A 21 12.99 12.79 -3.83
CA GLN A 21 14.37 12.36 -4.12
C GLN A 21 15.38 12.80 -3.03
N TRP A 22 15.02 12.60 -1.76
CA TRP A 22 15.79 13.12 -0.61
C TRP A 22 17.17 12.49 -0.43
N PHE A 23 17.40 11.31 -0.99
CA PHE A 23 18.65 10.57 -0.91
C PHE A 23 19.33 10.49 -2.28
N ASN A 24 20.67 10.34 -2.30
CA ASN A 24 21.43 10.18 -3.54
C ASN A 24 21.06 8.90 -4.31
N ASP A 25 20.67 7.84 -3.59
CA ASP A 25 20.09 6.62 -4.14
C ASP A 25 19.12 6.02 -3.11
N GLY A 26 18.24 5.14 -3.56
CA GLY A 26 17.39 4.34 -2.68
C GLY A 26 16.01 4.94 -2.41
N ASN A 27 15.69 6.13 -2.92
CA ASN A 27 14.42 6.82 -2.68
C ASN A 27 13.18 5.93 -2.86
N LYS A 28 13.14 5.12 -3.92
CA LYS A 28 12.02 4.20 -4.19
C LYS A 28 11.95 3.04 -3.19
N ARG A 29 13.10 2.51 -2.77
CA ARG A 29 13.20 1.45 -1.75
C ARG A 29 12.76 1.99 -0.39
N THR A 30 13.25 3.17 -0.01
CA THR A 30 12.83 3.86 1.22
C THR A 30 11.34 4.15 1.20
N ALA A 31 10.81 4.73 0.11
CA ALA A 31 9.38 4.98 -0.05
C ALA A 31 8.53 3.72 0.14
N LEU A 32 8.94 2.63 -0.50
CA LEU A 32 8.25 1.35 -0.42
C LEU A 32 8.30 0.76 1.00
N MET A 33 9.45 0.81 1.68
CA MET A 33 9.61 0.36 3.06
C MET A 33 8.76 1.18 4.03
N THR A 34 8.77 2.51 3.91
CA THR A 34 7.97 3.39 4.77
C THR A 34 6.47 3.17 4.58
N ALA A 35 6.01 3.03 3.34
CA ALA A 35 4.60 2.73 3.05
C ALA A 35 4.20 1.35 3.58
N ASN A 36 5.04 0.33 3.38
CA ASN A 36 4.81 -1.01 3.92
C ASN A 36 4.73 -1.02 5.45
N HIS A 37 5.63 -0.31 6.13
CA HIS A 37 5.57 -0.18 7.59
C HIS A 37 4.22 0.38 8.05
N ALA A 38 3.71 1.42 7.38
CA ALA A 38 2.41 2.00 7.72
C ALA A 38 1.24 1.03 7.48
N LEU A 39 1.25 0.26 6.37
CA LEU A 39 0.19 -0.70 6.05
C LEU A 39 0.19 -1.91 6.99
N ILE A 40 1.37 -2.44 7.31
CA ILE A 40 1.55 -3.57 8.22
C ILE A 40 1.12 -3.18 9.64
N ASN A 41 1.59 -2.04 10.13
CA ASN A 41 1.23 -1.56 11.47
C ASN A 41 -0.28 -1.27 11.60
N ALA A 42 -0.95 -0.94 10.49
CA ALA A 42 -2.40 -0.76 10.44
C ALA A 42 -3.19 -2.07 10.25
N GLY A 43 -2.52 -3.22 10.13
CA GLY A 43 -3.16 -4.52 9.90
C GLY A 43 -3.84 -4.66 8.54
N ILE A 44 -3.44 -3.87 7.54
CA ILE A 44 -4.09 -3.84 6.22
C ILE A 44 -3.50 -4.86 5.27
N GLY A 45 -2.16 -4.94 5.22
CA GLY A 45 -1.46 -5.82 4.28
C GLY A 45 -0.14 -5.21 3.80
N VAL A 46 0.22 -5.51 2.54
CA VAL A 46 1.54 -5.23 1.97
C VAL A 46 1.40 -4.50 0.64
N PHE A 47 2.23 -3.49 0.43
CA PHE A 47 2.44 -2.82 -0.85
C PHE A 47 3.53 -3.56 -1.64
N SER A 48 3.14 -4.15 -2.77
CA SER A 48 4.04 -4.78 -3.74
C SER A 48 3.61 -4.46 -5.18
N ILE A 49 4.58 -4.27 -6.07
CA ILE A 49 4.33 -4.11 -7.52
C ILE A 49 4.62 -5.45 -8.19
N SER A 50 3.58 -6.10 -8.71
CA SER A 50 3.73 -7.31 -9.52
C SER A 50 4.66 -7.06 -10.73
N PRO A 51 5.52 -8.01 -11.11
CA PRO A 51 6.34 -7.90 -12.32
C PRO A 51 5.55 -7.53 -13.58
N SER A 52 4.31 -8.02 -13.72
CA SER A 52 3.43 -7.72 -14.85
C SER A 52 3.02 -6.24 -14.92
N LEU A 53 2.95 -5.56 -13.77
CA LEU A 53 2.53 -4.16 -13.65
C LEU A 53 3.70 -3.18 -13.71
N LYS A 54 4.95 -3.65 -13.76
CA LYS A 54 6.16 -2.80 -13.67
C LYS A 54 6.21 -1.71 -14.74
N ARG A 55 5.81 -2.02 -15.98
CA ARG A 55 5.79 -1.06 -17.09
C ARG A 55 4.77 0.05 -16.81
N GLU A 56 3.54 -0.31 -16.45
CA GLU A 56 2.48 0.64 -16.16
C GLU A 56 2.80 1.50 -14.93
N PHE A 57 3.32 0.89 -13.87
CA PHE A 57 3.82 1.60 -12.70
C PHE A 57 4.85 2.67 -13.09
N THR A 58 5.82 2.33 -13.93
CA THR A 58 6.87 3.26 -14.36
C THR A 58 6.28 4.41 -15.18
N THR A 59 5.38 4.12 -16.10
CA THR A 59 4.69 5.15 -16.91
C THR A 59 3.88 6.12 -16.03
N ARG A 60 3.12 5.59 -15.06
CA ARG A 60 2.30 6.43 -14.17
C ARG A 60 3.16 7.22 -13.19
N LEU A 61 4.25 6.64 -12.70
CA LEU A 61 5.22 7.34 -11.85
C LEU A 61 5.86 8.51 -12.59
N LEU A 62 6.24 8.33 -13.86
CA LEU A 62 6.78 9.42 -14.68
C LEU A 62 5.76 10.55 -14.85
N ARG A 63 4.51 10.21 -15.19
CA ARG A 63 3.43 11.21 -15.29
C ARG A 63 3.23 11.99 -13.98
N TYR A 64 3.28 11.30 -12.84
CA TYR A 64 3.21 11.95 -11.53
C TYR A 64 4.40 12.90 -11.29
N TYR A 65 5.61 12.52 -11.70
CA TYR A 65 6.77 13.39 -11.56
C TYR A 65 6.62 14.68 -12.38
N GLU A 66 6.10 14.57 -13.60
CA GLU A 66 5.86 15.69 -14.50
C GLU A 66 4.71 16.59 -14.03
N SER A 67 3.59 16.00 -13.59
CA SER A 67 2.38 16.76 -13.25
C SER A 67 2.34 17.27 -11.81
N ASN A 68 3.09 16.64 -10.89
CA ASN A 68 2.94 16.81 -9.44
C ASN A 68 1.53 16.49 -8.90
N ASP A 69 0.68 15.86 -9.70
CA ASP A 69 -0.65 15.41 -9.28
C ASP A 69 -0.58 13.93 -8.89
N ASP A 70 -0.58 13.67 -7.57
CA ASP A 70 -0.52 12.31 -7.04
C ASP A 70 -1.85 11.55 -7.16
N VAL A 71 -2.98 12.22 -7.41
CA VAL A 71 -4.31 11.60 -7.30
C VAL A 71 -4.49 10.42 -8.28
N PRO A 72 -4.20 10.54 -9.60
CA PRO A 72 -4.38 9.44 -10.54
C PRO A 72 -3.42 8.27 -10.27
N PHE A 73 -2.19 8.58 -9.85
CA PHE A 73 -1.18 7.58 -9.56
C PHE A 73 -1.50 6.83 -8.27
N ARG A 74 -1.85 7.56 -7.22
CA ARG A 74 -2.22 7.00 -5.90
C ARG A 74 -3.49 6.16 -5.98
N SER A 75 -4.49 6.57 -6.74
CA SER A 75 -5.69 5.74 -6.99
C SER A 75 -5.30 4.41 -7.63
N TRP A 76 -4.49 4.45 -8.70
CA TRP A 76 -4.05 3.22 -9.37
C TRP A 76 -3.23 2.31 -8.45
N LEU A 77 -2.35 2.86 -7.61
CA LEU A 77 -1.59 2.08 -6.61
C LEU A 77 -2.52 1.41 -5.59
N LYS A 78 -3.55 2.10 -5.14
CA LYS A 78 -4.52 1.55 -4.17
C LYS A 78 -5.27 0.34 -4.71
N ASP A 79 -5.56 0.36 -6.00
CA ASP A 79 -6.29 -0.71 -6.67
C ASP A 79 -5.40 -1.89 -7.06
N ASN A 80 -4.15 -1.63 -7.47
CA ASN A 80 -3.31 -2.62 -8.14
C ASN A 80 -2.07 -3.07 -7.35
N ALA A 81 -1.70 -2.36 -6.28
CA ALA A 81 -0.42 -2.56 -5.61
C ALA A 81 -0.52 -2.91 -4.12
N ILE A 82 -1.71 -2.89 -3.52
CA ILE A 82 -1.91 -3.30 -2.12
C ILE A 82 -2.50 -4.71 -2.08
N GLY A 83 -1.69 -5.67 -1.65
CA GLY A 83 -2.15 -7.00 -1.24
C GLY A 83 -2.78 -6.90 0.14
N ARG A 84 -4.12 -6.84 0.20
CA ARG A 84 -4.88 -6.77 1.45
C ARG A 84 -4.93 -8.14 2.11
N LEU A 85 -4.64 -8.18 3.39
CA LEU A 85 -4.63 -9.40 4.20
C LEU A 85 -5.58 -9.18 5.37
N PRO A 86 -6.87 -9.53 5.21
CA PRO A 86 -7.83 -9.47 6.30
C PRO A 86 -7.32 -10.42 7.38
N GLY A 87 -6.99 -9.88 8.56
CA GLY A 87 -6.47 -10.67 9.67
C GLY A 87 -4.96 -10.65 9.77
N GLY A 88 -4.33 -9.56 9.36
CA GLY A 88 -2.90 -9.34 9.58
C GLY A 88 -2.01 -10.22 8.72
N ILE A 89 -0.71 -10.12 8.97
CA ILE A 89 0.34 -10.80 8.18
C ILE A 89 0.89 -12.05 8.87
N THR A 90 0.43 -12.34 10.08
CA THR A 90 0.87 -13.49 10.87
C THR A 90 -0.15 -14.63 10.82
N PHE A 91 0.35 -15.86 10.86
CA PHE A 91 -0.50 -17.06 10.89
C PHE A 91 -1.49 -17.05 12.07
N ALA A 92 -1.06 -16.54 13.22
CA ALA A 92 -1.89 -16.43 14.41
C ALA A 92 -3.11 -15.53 14.19
N GLU A 93 -2.93 -14.39 13.53
CA GLU A 93 -4.01 -13.45 13.24
C GLU A 93 -4.94 -13.97 12.14
N SER A 94 -4.40 -14.62 11.11
CA SER A 94 -5.20 -15.24 10.04
C SER A 94 -6.10 -16.36 10.61
N ARG A 95 -5.55 -17.27 11.44
CA ARG A 95 -6.34 -18.30 12.11
C ARG A 95 -7.42 -17.72 13.02
N ARG A 96 -7.12 -16.63 13.74
CA ARG A 96 -8.10 -15.97 14.61
C ARG A 96 -9.31 -15.47 13.82
N LEU A 97 -9.10 -14.95 12.61
CA LEU A 97 -10.21 -14.54 11.75
C LEU A 97 -11.00 -15.73 11.20
N GLU A 98 -10.33 -16.79 10.76
CA GLU A 98 -11.00 -18.02 10.28
C GLU A 98 -11.92 -18.61 11.36
N LEU A 99 -11.44 -18.70 12.60
CA LEU A 99 -12.24 -19.20 13.73
C LEU A 99 -13.46 -18.31 14.01
N LYS A 100 -13.30 -16.99 13.98
CA LYS A 100 -14.44 -16.05 14.13
C LYS A 100 -15.48 -16.23 13.02
N ARG A 101 -15.03 -16.41 11.78
CA ARG A 101 -15.92 -16.61 10.63
C ARG A 101 -16.71 -17.92 10.76
N ASN A 102 -16.04 -18.99 11.17
CA ASN A 102 -16.66 -20.29 11.37
C ASN A 102 -17.66 -20.28 12.55
N ASN A 103 -17.34 -19.60 13.66
CA ASN A 103 -18.28 -19.47 14.77
C ASN A 103 -19.51 -18.62 14.44
N THR A 104 -19.39 -17.63 13.55
CA THR A 104 -20.55 -16.83 13.13
C THR A 104 -21.47 -17.65 12.23
N ALA A 105 -20.90 -18.44 11.31
CA ALA A 105 -21.66 -19.30 10.40
C ALA A 105 -22.37 -20.50 11.07
N MET A 106 -22.09 -20.79 12.35
CA MET A 106 -22.73 -21.87 13.12
C MET A 106 -23.83 -21.35 14.06
N VAL A 107 -24.07 -20.04 14.11
CA VAL A 107 -25.08 -19.39 14.96
C VAL A 107 -26.25 -18.83 14.12
N ASP A 108 -26.12 -18.88 12.79
CA ASP A 108 -27.17 -18.60 11.79
C ASP A 108 -27.73 -19.92 11.22
#